data_AF-E3H7D0-F1
#
_entry.id   AF-E3H7D0-F1
#
_cell.length_a   1.000
_cell.length_b   1.000
_cell.length_c   1.000
_cell.angle_alpha   90.00
_cell.angle_beta   90.00
_cell.angle_gamma   90.00
#
_symmetry.space_group_name_H-M   'P 1'
#
loop_
_entity.id
_entity.type
_entity.pdbx_description
1 polymer ?
#
loop_
_entity_poly.entity_id
_entity_poly.type
_entity_poly.pdbx_seq_one_letter_code
_entity_poly.pdbx_strand_id
1 'polypeptide(L)'
;MQEIQSDIKFLSKKFNVSERYARDIFLEARMKNGVYDFLKCIDLYVIYRDKQVEEFNAKRDKLTEVRAEIAQFKLEILKKDYHRTEDIELFLGELTSRIKSKVLSIPNKGARLVTGETEITKVEAVLKDFTDDILRDLSDYENFEILEEVDAGEDQETI
;
A
#
# COMPACT_ATOMS: atom_id res chain seq x y z
N MET A 1 -9.04 30.65 52.75
CA MET A 1 -9.13 29.23 52.31
C MET A 1 -7.74 28.65 52.48
N GLN A 2 -7.58 27.50 53.15
CA GLN A 2 -6.27 26.87 53.31
C GLN A 2 -5.80 26.38 51.95
N GLU A 3 -4.71 26.95 51.43
CA GLU A 3 -4.06 26.45 50.22
C GLU A 3 -3.42 25.10 50.56
N ILE A 4 -3.97 24.01 50.01
CA ILE A 4 -3.40 22.68 50.19
C ILE A 4 -2.15 22.60 49.31
N GLN A 5 -1.00 22.69 49.95
CA GLN A 5 0.30 22.67 49.28
C GLN A 5 0.79 21.23 49.09
N SER A 6 1.49 20.98 47.99
CA SER A 6 2.04 19.65 47.69
C SER A 6 3.42 19.74 47.04
N ASP A 7 4.25 18.74 47.36
CA ASP A 7 5.57 18.57 46.79
C ASP A 7 5.53 17.73 45.51
N ILE A 8 6.49 17.94 44.62
CA ILE A 8 6.57 17.23 43.34
C ILE A 8 6.67 15.70 43.49
N LYS A 9 7.33 15.22 44.55
CA LYS A 9 7.45 13.79 44.88
C LYS A 9 6.12 13.18 45.28
N PHE A 10 5.30 13.97 45.96
CA PHE A 10 3.95 13.55 46.36
C PHE A 10 3.02 13.51 45.15
N LEU A 11 3.08 14.55 44.31
CA LEU A 11 2.29 14.64 43.07
C LEU A 11 2.65 13.51 42.09
N SER A 12 3.94 13.26 41.84
CA SER A 12 4.38 12.19 40.93
C SER A 12 3.85 10.82 41.35
N LYS A 13 3.93 10.51 42.65
CA LYS A 13 3.42 9.26 43.22
C LYS A 13 1.90 9.17 43.19
N LYS A 14 1.19 10.28 43.45
CA LYS A 14 -0.27 10.30 43.52
C LYS A 14 -0.92 10.19 42.14
N PHE A 15 -0.35 10.86 41.15
CA PHE A 15 -0.86 10.90 39.77
C PHE A 15 -0.20 9.84 38.86
N ASN A 16 0.68 9.01 39.42
CA ASN A 16 1.42 7.95 38.73
C ASN A 16 2.12 8.43 37.45
N VAL A 17 2.81 9.57 37.57
CA VAL A 17 3.60 10.19 36.49
C VAL A 17 5.03 10.38 36.98
N SER A 18 6.01 10.39 36.06
CA SER A 18 7.39 10.64 36.46
C SER A 18 7.54 12.04 37.04
N GLU A 19 8.53 12.26 37.92
CA GLU A 19 8.79 13.61 38.45
C GLU A 19 9.10 14.64 37.36
N ARG A 20 9.64 14.19 36.22
CA ARG A 20 9.87 15.05 35.05
C ARG A 20 8.54 15.51 34.46
N TYR A 21 7.66 14.57 34.11
CA TYR A 21 6.36 14.89 33.55
C TYR A 21 5.47 15.67 34.52
N ALA A 22 5.53 15.35 35.82
CA ALA A 22 4.82 16.11 36.83
C ALA A 22 5.24 17.60 36.86
N ARG A 23 6.53 17.90 36.64
CA ARG A 23 7.00 19.30 36.59
C ARG A 23 6.49 20.04 35.36
N ASP A 24 6.42 19.34 34.22
CA ASP A 24 5.95 19.91 32.97
C ASP A 24 4.43 20.16 33.02
N ILE A 25 3.65 19.20 33.54
CA ILE A 25 2.18 19.29 33.66
C ILE A 25 1.76 20.34 34.69
N PHE A 26 2.43 20.40 35.85
CA PHE A 26 2.02 21.25 36.97
C PHE A 26 2.76 22.60 37.02
N LEU A 27 3.46 22.99 35.95
CA LEU A 27 4.26 24.22 35.91
C LEU A 27 3.42 25.45 36.27
N GLU A 28 2.17 25.51 35.80
CA GLU A 28 1.25 26.62 36.01
C GLU A 28 0.69 26.68 37.45
N ALA A 29 0.68 25.56 38.18
CA ALA A 29 0.24 25.48 39.57
C ALA A 29 1.37 25.74 40.58
N ARG A 30 2.58 26.07 40.11
CA ARG A 30 3.76 26.29 40.95
C ARG A 30 3.68 27.64 41.66
N MET A 31 3.66 27.60 42.99
CA MET A 31 3.63 28.82 43.81
C MET A 31 5.03 29.29 44.20
N LYS A 32 5.88 28.37 44.64
CA LYS A 32 7.28 28.61 45.01
C LYS A 32 8.15 27.48 44.50
N ASN A 33 9.48 27.61 44.60
CA ASN A 33 10.40 26.55 44.20
C ASN A 33 10.09 25.25 44.96
N GLY A 34 9.57 24.25 44.23
CA GLY A 34 9.22 22.93 44.76
C GLY A 34 7.81 22.80 45.36
N VAL A 35 7.06 23.90 45.52
CA VAL A 35 5.75 23.93 46.17
C VAL A 35 4.64 24.27 45.17
N TYR A 36 3.63 23.40 45.11
CA TYR A 36 2.52 23.48 44.16
C TYR A 36 1.17 23.57 44.87
N ASP A 37 0.21 24.25 44.25
CA ASP A 37 -1.19 24.26 44.66
C ASP A 37 -1.89 22.96 44.20
N PHE A 38 -2.24 22.10 45.16
CA PHE A 38 -2.77 20.78 44.88
C PHE A 38 -4.11 20.80 44.13
N LEU A 39 -4.98 21.78 44.41
CA LEU A 39 -6.30 21.85 43.79
C LEU A 39 -6.16 22.16 42.30
N LYS A 40 -5.30 23.12 41.94
CA LYS A 40 -4.96 23.42 40.54
C LYS A 40 -4.26 22.25 39.85
N CYS A 41 -3.43 21.50 40.57
CA CYS A 41 -2.80 20.29 40.01
C CYS A 41 -3.83 19.23 39.59
N ILE A 42 -4.94 19.09 40.33
CA ILE A 42 -6.02 18.16 39.93
C ILE A 42 -6.62 18.58 38.59
N ASP A 43 -7.00 19.85 38.46
CA ASP A 43 -7.62 20.37 37.24
C ASP A 43 -6.69 20.23 36.03
N LEU A 44 -5.41 20.59 36.21
CA LEU A 44 -4.38 20.43 35.18
C LEU A 44 -4.17 18.96 34.78
N TYR A 45 -4.26 18.03 35.74
CA TYR A 45 -4.12 16.60 35.45
C TYR A 45 -5.29 16.06 34.63
N VAL A 46 -6.52 16.50 34.92
CA VAL A 46 -7.71 16.13 34.14
C VAL A 46 -7.55 16.60 32.69
N ILE A 47 -7.20 17.87 32.49
CA ILE A 47 -6.97 18.44 31.15
C ILE A 47 -5.86 17.69 30.41
N TYR A 48 -4.75 17.38 31.09
CA TYR A 48 -3.65 16.60 30.53
C TYR A 48 -4.11 15.21 30.09
N ARG A 49 -4.94 14.55 30.90
CA ARG A 49 -5.43 13.20 30.61
C ARG A 49 -6.38 13.18 29.42
N ASP A 50 -7.29 14.15 29.33
CA ASP A 50 -8.23 14.26 28.21
C ASP A 50 -7.50 14.48 26.88
N LYS A 51 -6.51 15.39 26.86
CA LYS A 51 -5.66 15.61 25.67
C LYS A 51 -4.91 14.34 25.23
N GLN A 52 -4.35 13.58 26.18
CA GLN A 52 -3.69 12.31 25.88
C GLN A 52 -4.66 11.28 25.26
N VAL A 53 -5.90 11.23 25.75
CA VAL A 53 -6.93 10.34 25.21
C VAL A 53 -7.34 10.77 23.81
N GLU A 54 -7.54 12.07 23.57
CA GLU A 54 -7.84 12.59 22.22
C GLU A 54 -6.71 12.31 21.23
N GLU A 55 -5.45 12.57 21.59
CA GLU A 55 -4.31 12.28 20.73
C GLU A 55 -4.16 10.77 20.44
N PHE A 56 -4.43 9.93 21.43
CA PHE A 56 -4.40 8.48 21.27
C PHE A 56 -5.51 8.00 20.33
N ASN A 57 -6.74 8.49 20.51
CA ASN A 57 -7.86 8.17 19.64
C ASN A 57 -7.60 8.65 18.21
N ALA A 58 -7.12 9.88 18.03
CA ALA A 58 -6.77 10.40 16.71
C ALA A 58 -5.68 9.56 16.01
N LYS A 59 -4.68 9.06 16.75
CA LYS A 59 -3.67 8.14 16.21
C LYS A 59 -4.27 6.79 15.84
N ARG A 60 -5.18 6.26 16.66
CA ARG A 60 -5.89 4.99 16.38
C ARG A 60 -6.80 5.11 15.17
N ASP A 61 -7.51 6.22 15.01
CA ASP A 61 -8.41 6.46 13.90
C ASP A 61 -7.62 6.51 12.59
N LYS A 62 -6.52 7.27 12.55
CA LYS A 62 -5.60 7.30 11.40
C LYS A 62 -5.02 5.93 11.07
N LEU A 63 -4.61 5.16 12.08
CA LEU A 63 -4.10 3.80 11.85
C LEU A 63 -5.19 2.89 11.28
N THR A 64 -6.43 3.04 11.73
CA THR A 64 -7.56 2.25 11.25
C THR A 64 -7.93 2.62 9.81
N GLU A 65 -7.89 3.91 9.48
CA GLU A 65 -8.08 4.43 8.11
C GLU A 65 -7.04 3.86 7.15
N VAL A 66 -5.75 3.97 7.47
CA VAL A 66 -4.65 3.41 6.66
C VAL A 66 -4.79 1.89 6.52
N ARG A 67 -5.16 1.17 7.58
CA ARG A 67 -5.42 -0.27 7.51
C ARG A 67 -6.60 -0.60 6.60
N ALA A 68 -7.64 0.22 6.61
CA ALA A 68 -8.79 0.04 5.73
C ALA A 68 -8.40 0.27 4.26
N GLU A 69 -7.61 1.29 3.96
CA GLU A 69 -7.06 1.55 2.62
C GLU A 69 -6.20 0.38 2.12
N ILE A 70 -5.30 -0.13 2.96
CA ILE A 70 -4.48 -1.31 2.63
C ILE A 70 -5.36 -2.53 2.37
N ALA A 71 -6.39 -2.75 3.20
CA ALA A 71 -7.32 -3.85 3.00
C ALA A 71 -8.11 -3.71 1.68
N GLN A 72 -8.55 -2.50 1.34
CA GLN A 72 -9.20 -2.22 0.05
C GLN A 72 -8.25 -2.49 -1.12
N PHE A 73 -7.02 -2.00 -1.06
CA PHE A 73 -6.01 -2.24 -2.08
C PHE A 73 -5.70 -3.73 -2.26
N LYS A 74 -5.55 -4.48 -1.16
CA LYS A 74 -5.39 -5.95 -1.20
C LYS A 74 -6.60 -6.64 -1.84
N LEU A 75 -7.82 -6.18 -1.58
CA LEU A 75 -9.04 -6.70 -2.20
C LEU A 75 -9.10 -6.41 -3.70
N GLU A 76 -8.60 -5.27 -4.15
CA GLU A 76 -8.56 -4.92 -5.59
C GLU A 76 -7.52 -5.75 -6.35
N ILE A 77 -6.36 -6.01 -5.75
CA ILE A 77 -5.39 -6.98 -6.30
C ILE A 77 -6.05 -8.36 -6.44
N LEU A 78 -6.71 -8.84 -5.38
CA LEU A 78 -7.41 -10.15 -5.39
C LEU A 78 -8.52 -10.24 -6.44
N LYS A 79 -9.12 -9.10 -6.84
CA LYS A 79 -10.12 -9.04 -7.91
C LYS A 79 -9.51 -9.13 -9.32
N LYS A 80 -8.18 -9.25 -9.43
CA LYS A 80 -7.40 -9.25 -10.69
C LYS A 80 -7.48 -7.93 -11.46
N ASP A 81 -7.83 -6.83 -10.79
CA ASP A 81 -7.89 -5.51 -11.42
C ASP A 81 -6.50 -4.84 -11.50
N TYR A 82 -5.52 -5.35 -10.73
CA TYR A 82 -4.16 -4.82 -10.65
C TYR A 82 -3.13 -5.93 -10.84
N HIS A 83 -2.31 -5.82 -11.89
CA HIS A 83 -1.12 -6.64 -12.06
C HIS A 83 0.12 -5.90 -11.61
N ARG A 84 1.12 -6.61 -11.06
CA ARG A 84 2.40 -5.99 -10.73
C ARG A 84 3.07 -5.54 -12.02
N THR A 85 3.77 -4.40 -11.98
CA THR A 85 4.48 -3.85 -13.15
C THR A 85 5.47 -4.88 -13.74
N GLU A 86 6.13 -5.66 -12.89
CA GLU A 86 7.05 -6.73 -13.27
C GLU A 86 6.37 -7.80 -14.14
N ASP A 87 5.13 -8.17 -13.79
CA ASP A 87 4.37 -9.18 -14.51
C ASP A 87 3.92 -8.67 -15.89
N ILE A 88 3.55 -7.38 -15.95
CA ILE A 88 3.20 -6.71 -17.21
C ILE A 88 4.43 -6.64 -18.14
N GLU A 89 5.61 -6.29 -17.61
CA GLU A 89 6.85 -6.23 -18.40
C GLU A 89 7.25 -7.61 -18.95
N LEU A 90 7.15 -8.65 -18.13
CA LEU A 90 7.41 -10.03 -18.55
C LEU A 90 6.43 -10.46 -19.65
N PHE A 91 5.13 -10.22 -19.44
CA PHE A 91 4.09 -10.51 -20.40
C PHE A 91 4.33 -9.81 -21.75
N LEU A 92 4.58 -8.50 -21.73
CA LEU A 92 4.87 -7.72 -22.94
C LEU A 92 6.15 -8.21 -23.63
N GLY A 93 7.17 -8.59 -22.86
CA GLY A 93 8.40 -9.18 -23.38
C GLY A 93 8.16 -10.48 -24.14
N GLU A 94 7.37 -11.40 -23.55
CA GLU A 94 7.02 -12.68 -24.17
C GLU A 94 6.16 -12.50 -25.41
N LEU A 95 5.12 -11.67 -25.34
CA LEU A 95 4.23 -11.37 -26.47
C LEU A 95 5.03 -10.78 -27.64
N THR A 96 5.87 -9.79 -27.36
CA THR A 96 6.71 -9.13 -28.38
C THR A 96 7.70 -10.12 -29.00
N SER A 97 8.29 -11.00 -28.18
CA SER A 97 9.21 -12.05 -28.66
C SER A 97 8.52 -13.05 -29.59
N ARG A 98 7.31 -13.49 -29.23
CA ARG A 98 6.49 -14.40 -30.05
C ARG A 98 6.11 -13.78 -31.38
N ILE A 99 5.62 -12.54 -31.36
CA ILE A 99 5.24 -11.80 -32.58
C ILE A 99 6.45 -11.61 -33.48
N LYS A 100 7.57 -11.14 -32.93
CA LYS A 100 8.82 -10.98 -33.67
C LYS A 100 9.23 -12.29 -34.37
N SER A 101 9.16 -13.40 -33.65
CA SER A 101 9.50 -14.72 -34.21
C SER A 101 8.55 -15.13 -35.34
N LYS A 102 7.23 -14.89 -35.20
CA LYS A 102 6.26 -15.14 -36.26
C LYS A 102 6.51 -14.27 -37.50
N VAL A 103 6.70 -12.97 -37.32
CA VAL A 103 6.99 -12.00 -38.40
C VAL A 103 8.24 -12.42 -39.18
N LEU A 104 9.34 -12.74 -38.50
CA LEU A 104 10.57 -13.19 -39.14
C LEU A 104 10.42 -14.53 -39.88
N SER A 105 9.40 -15.33 -39.54
CA SER A 105 9.11 -16.58 -40.23
C SER A 105 8.31 -16.40 -41.52
N ILE A 106 7.62 -15.26 -41.71
CA ILE A 106 6.77 -14.99 -42.88
C ILE A 106 7.58 -15.05 -44.19
N PRO A 107 8.74 -14.38 -44.34
CA PRO A 107 9.47 -14.42 -45.62
C PRO A 107 9.82 -15.84 -46.04
N ASN A 108 10.21 -16.68 -45.08
CA ASN A 108 10.65 -18.04 -45.33
C ASN A 108 9.46 -18.99 -45.63
N LYS A 109 8.36 -18.88 -44.88
CA LYS A 109 7.15 -19.69 -45.09
C LYS A 109 6.33 -19.20 -46.29
N GLY A 110 6.12 -17.89 -46.38
CA GLY A 110 5.40 -17.22 -47.44
C GLY A 110 6.06 -17.47 -48.80
N ALA A 111 7.37 -17.27 -48.93
CA ALA A 111 8.07 -17.52 -50.18
C ALA A 111 7.83 -18.94 -50.70
N ARG A 112 7.87 -19.96 -49.83
CA ARG A 112 7.57 -21.34 -50.22
C ARG A 112 6.14 -21.55 -50.72
N LEU A 113 5.16 -20.89 -50.12
CA LEU A 113 3.75 -21.02 -50.49
C LEU A 113 3.40 -20.27 -51.78
N VAL A 114 4.10 -19.17 -52.07
CA VAL A 114 3.85 -18.38 -53.29
C VAL A 114 4.82 -18.71 -54.43
N THR A 115 5.76 -19.64 -54.21
CA THR A 115 6.70 -20.07 -55.27
C THR A 115 5.93 -20.76 -56.39
N GLY A 116 6.01 -20.21 -57.61
CA GLY A 116 5.33 -20.74 -58.78
C GLY A 116 3.88 -20.26 -58.95
N GLU A 117 3.36 -19.45 -58.03
CA GLU A 117 2.07 -18.79 -58.20
C GLU A 117 2.20 -17.58 -59.14
N THR A 118 1.34 -17.55 -60.15
CA THR A 118 1.27 -16.47 -61.15
C THR A 118 0.09 -15.53 -60.91
N GLU A 119 -0.85 -15.94 -60.06
CA GLU A 119 -2.06 -15.20 -59.72
C GLU A 119 -1.83 -14.32 -58.49
N ILE A 120 -1.80 -13.00 -58.68
CA ILE A 120 -1.52 -12.03 -57.60
C ILE A 120 -2.54 -12.16 -56.45
N THR A 121 -3.81 -12.43 -56.76
CA THR A 121 -4.89 -12.63 -55.78
C THR A 121 -4.60 -13.76 -54.80
N LYS A 122 -3.97 -14.86 -55.26
CA LYS A 122 -3.57 -15.97 -54.40
C LYS A 122 -2.39 -15.62 -53.51
N VAL A 123 -1.42 -14.89 -54.06
CA VAL A 123 -0.26 -14.39 -53.31
C VAL A 123 -0.73 -13.44 -52.21
N GLU A 124 -1.66 -12.54 -52.51
CA GLU A 124 -2.25 -11.61 -51.55
C GLU A 124 -3.03 -12.35 -50.46
N ALA A 125 -3.82 -13.37 -50.81
CA ALA A 125 -4.54 -14.19 -49.84
C ALA A 125 -3.58 -14.87 -48.83
N VAL A 126 -2.49 -15.46 -49.33
CA VAL A 126 -1.48 -16.11 -48.46
C VAL A 126 -0.82 -15.10 -47.52
N LEU A 127 -0.46 -13.91 -48.01
CA LEU A 127 0.12 -12.87 -47.16
C LEU A 127 -0.89 -12.36 -46.13
N LYS A 128 -2.16 -12.20 -46.54
CA LYS A 128 -3.23 -11.80 -45.64
C LYS A 128 -3.43 -12.81 -44.51
N ASP A 129 -3.44 -14.10 -44.81
CA ASP A 129 -3.57 -15.15 -43.78
C ASP A 129 -2.44 -15.07 -42.73
N PHE A 130 -1.19 -14.88 -43.15
CA PHE A 130 -0.08 -14.67 -42.21
C PHE A 130 -0.26 -13.42 -41.35
N THR A 131 -0.83 -12.37 -41.93
CA THR A 131 -1.04 -11.09 -41.24
C THR A 131 -2.17 -11.23 -40.21
N ASP A 132 -3.28 -11.84 -40.60
CA ASP A 132 -4.45 -12.10 -39.76
C ASP A 132 -4.08 -13.03 -38.58
N ASP A 133 -3.24 -14.05 -38.80
CA ASP A 133 -2.75 -14.92 -37.74
C ASP A 133 -1.88 -14.19 -36.70
N ILE A 134 -1.08 -13.21 -37.12
CA ILE A 134 -0.28 -12.40 -36.19
C ILE A 134 -1.17 -11.42 -35.43
N LEU A 135 -2.17 -10.85 -36.08
CA LEU A 135 -3.13 -9.94 -35.45
C LEU A 135 -4.01 -10.69 -34.43
N ARG A 136 -4.39 -11.94 -34.70
CA ARG A 136 -5.08 -12.81 -33.74
C ARG A 136 -4.25 -13.06 -32.49
N ASP A 137 -2.98 -13.41 -32.65
CA ASP A 137 -2.06 -13.57 -31.52
C ASP A 137 -1.89 -12.29 -30.70
N LEU A 138 -1.94 -11.13 -31.35
CA LEU A 138 -1.87 -9.83 -30.67
C LEU A 138 -3.18 -9.52 -29.93
N SER A 139 -4.33 -9.96 -30.44
CA SER A 139 -5.63 -9.76 -29.79
C SER A 139 -5.93 -10.75 -28.67
N ASP A 140 -5.34 -11.95 -28.68
CA ASP A 140 -5.54 -13.00 -27.66
C ASP A 140 -4.69 -12.78 -26.38
N TYR A 141 -4.43 -11.52 -26.01
CA TYR A 141 -3.65 -11.17 -24.82
C TYR A 141 -4.34 -11.55 -23.49
N GLU A 142 -5.67 -11.70 -23.50
CA GLU A 142 -6.48 -11.99 -22.31
C GLU A 142 -6.28 -13.40 -21.74
N ASN A 143 -5.76 -14.35 -22.52
CA ASN A 143 -5.58 -15.76 -22.10
C ASN A 143 -4.25 -16.03 -21.37
N PHE A 144 -3.47 -15.00 -21.05
CA PHE A 144 -2.22 -15.18 -20.33
C PHE A 144 -2.49 -15.20 -18.82
N GLU A 145 -2.57 -16.39 -18.24
CA GLU A 145 -2.62 -16.54 -16.77
C GLU A 145 -1.26 -16.14 -16.19
N ILE A 146 -1.19 -14.91 -15.67
CA ILE A 146 -0.11 -14.48 -14.80
C ILE A 146 -0.24 -15.30 -13.52
N LEU A 147 0.76 -16.14 -13.24
CA LEU A 147 0.91 -16.84 -11.96
C LEU A 147 1.23 -15.79 -10.89
N GLU A 148 0.20 -15.13 -10.35
CA GLU A 148 0.35 -14.37 -9.12
C GLU A 148 0.63 -15.37 -7.99
N GLU A 149 1.91 -15.54 -7.65
CA GLU A 149 2.26 -16.02 -6.32
C GLU A 149 1.77 -14.97 -5.33
N VAL A 150 0.58 -15.23 -4.78
CA VAL A 150 0.10 -14.51 -3.61
C VAL A 150 1.00 -14.94 -2.46
N ASP A 151 2.11 -14.21 -2.26
CA ASP A 151 2.84 -14.27 -1.01
C ASP A 151 1.92 -13.67 0.06
N ALA A 152 1.07 -14.54 0.60
CA ALA A 152 0.36 -14.30 1.84
C ALA A 152 1.42 -14.30 2.94
N GLY A 153 2.19 -13.20 3.00
CA GLY A 153 3.02 -12.88 4.14
C GLY A 153 2.12 -12.98 5.35
N GLU A 154 2.32 -14.04 6.14
CA GLU A 154 1.77 -14.15 7.47
C GLU A 154 2.34 -12.96 8.24
N ASP A 155 1.58 -11.87 8.30
CA ASP A 155 1.79 -10.81 9.26
C ASP A 155 1.65 -11.48 10.64
N GLN A 156 2.76 -11.95 11.18
CA GLN A 156 2.84 -12.45 12.54
C GLN A 156 2.41 -11.31 13.45
N GLU A 157 1.15 -11.34 13.88
CA GLU A 157 0.63 -10.57 14.99
C GLU A 157 1.48 -10.89 16.21
N THR A 158 2.55 -10.12 16.39
CA THR A 158 3.30 -10.13 17.63
C THR A 158 2.51 -9.22 18.57
N ILE A 159 1.76 -9.88 19.46
CA ILE A 159 0.99 -9.29 20.56
C ILE A 159 1.92 -8.53 21.52
#